data_AF-A0A7M3Z2I7-F1
#
_entry.id   AF-A0A7M3Z2I7-F1
#
_cell.length_a   1.000
_cell.length_b   1.000
_cell.length_c   1.000
_cell.angle_alpha   90.00
_cell.angle_beta   90.00
_cell.angle_gamma   90.00
#
_symmetry.space_group_name_H-M   'P 1'
#
loop_
_entity.id
_entity.type
_entity.pdbx_description
1 polymer ?
#
loop_
_entity_poly.entity_id
_entity_poly.type
_entity_poly.pdbx_seq_one_letter_code
_entity_poly.pdbx_strand_id
1 'polypeptide(L)'
;MLSISLDDRDKVEAWNWEAALHRHVFFHPEDAEIYRVAEINWQGIEGDPVSIRPLDVFISIAVLSATFLLAYKWLQQGQSTTKKEQQHLLLLGGIVAASVWFHGHLSFSAMIPRAIGAGGVVWLVASSLGRTPPLALKGTSNFFKPFPWLLGLLMLTLFFFDLSRGLLVLLVAWVVFWSVGAMTGQAKQHAPSSKTVHLLAVLVSLLLGSLRLWYALLPMFLLVTGLALEKTAQRRPQHERVSVWAIWCLLVLSLSYVHRRILGDHHLLKLVNMAPTSVLSAVVLTVMLVLFSVFFGLVSQRQHWRSHTIWCFVFLGSAFALSRIEWLWLQQIVLLGILALYGGAGLATNLNPASRKLLLHAGLALHMMVSWGPWATVAGLALLLSL
;
A
#
# COMPACT_ATOMS: atom_id res chain seq x y z
N MET A 1 -28.88 1.51 -0.45
CA MET A 1 -28.39 1.90 0.88
C MET A 1 -28.66 0.72 1.78
N LEU A 2 -27.62 0.11 2.38
CA LEU A 2 -27.81 -0.92 3.40
C LEU A 2 -28.17 -0.17 4.69
N SER A 3 -29.46 -0.15 5.04
CA SER A 3 -29.89 0.30 6.36
C SER A 3 -29.50 -0.77 7.35
N ILE A 4 -28.46 -0.49 8.16
CA ILE A 4 -28.17 -1.26 9.37
C ILE A 4 -29.46 -1.26 10.20
N SER A 5 -29.85 -2.42 10.73
CA SER A 5 -31.02 -2.49 11.62
C SER A 5 -30.80 -1.57 12.83
N LEU A 6 -31.85 -0.97 13.38
CA LEU A 6 -31.68 -0.05 14.52
C LEU A 6 -30.95 -0.74 15.69
N ASP A 7 -31.23 -2.01 15.92
CA ASP A 7 -30.58 -2.84 16.95
C ASP A 7 -29.07 -3.06 16.67
N ASP A 8 -28.68 -3.32 15.41
CA ASP A 8 -27.26 -3.43 15.05
C ASP A 8 -26.54 -2.09 15.13
N ARG A 9 -27.23 -0.99 14.85
CA ARG A 9 -26.69 0.37 14.97
C ARG A 9 -26.41 0.70 16.42
N ASP A 10 -27.34 0.40 17.32
CA ASP A 10 -27.21 0.65 18.76
C ASP A 10 -26.09 -0.21 19.37
N LYS A 11 -25.94 -1.47 18.93
CA LYS A 11 -24.80 -2.34 19.31
C LYS A 11 -23.46 -1.79 18.85
N VAL A 12 -23.39 -1.32 17.60
CA VAL A 12 -22.16 -0.71 17.06
C VAL A 12 -21.84 0.60 17.77
N GLU A 13 -22.85 1.39 18.12
CA GLU A 13 -22.68 2.64 18.85
C GLU A 13 -22.21 2.41 20.28
N ALA A 14 -22.78 1.43 20.98
CA ALA A 14 -22.32 1.00 22.30
C ALA A 14 -20.87 0.49 22.27
N TRP A 15 -20.50 -0.32 21.26
CA TRP A 15 -19.13 -0.80 21.11
C TRP A 15 -18.13 0.33 20.81
N ASN A 16 -18.51 1.28 19.95
CA ASN A 16 -17.70 2.46 19.67
C ASN A 16 -17.55 3.35 20.91
N TRP A 17 -18.61 3.51 21.70
CA TRP A 17 -18.60 4.25 22.96
C TRP A 17 -17.67 3.60 23.97
N GLU A 18 -17.80 2.29 24.19
CA GLU A 18 -16.95 1.53 25.09
C GLU A 18 -15.47 1.67 24.70
N ALA A 19 -15.15 1.51 23.41
CA ALA A 19 -13.79 1.70 22.90
C ALA A 19 -13.27 3.14 23.08
N ALA A 20 -14.12 4.15 22.85
CA ALA A 20 -13.78 5.54 23.04
C ALA A 20 -13.56 5.89 24.52
N LEU A 21 -14.42 5.40 25.41
CA LEU A 21 -14.34 5.58 26.85
C LEU A 21 -13.09 4.92 27.44
N HIS A 22 -12.80 3.68 27.08
CA HIS A 22 -11.56 3.02 27.51
C HIS A 22 -10.32 3.78 27.05
N ARG A 23 -10.35 4.32 25.84
CA ARG A 23 -9.27 5.17 25.34
C ARG A 23 -9.16 6.46 26.14
N HIS A 24 -10.28 7.11 26.43
CA HIS A 24 -10.34 8.35 27.21
C HIS A 24 -9.78 8.15 28.62
N VAL A 25 -10.32 7.19 29.37
CA VAL A 25 -9.89 6.85 30.74
C VAL A 25 -8.43 6.39 30.79
N PHE A 26 -7.94 5.75 29.74
CA PHE A 26 -6.53 5.38 29.65
C PHE A 26 -5.57 6.58 29.59
N PHE A 27 -6.01 7.68 28.96
CA PHE A 27 -5.26 8.93 28.87
C PHE A 27 -5.55 9.90 30.02
N HIS A 28 -6.76 9.84 30.56
CA HIS A 28 -7.28 10.66 31.66
C HIS A 28 -7.81 9.75 32.77
N PRO A 29 -6.91 9.11 33.55
CA PRO A 29 -7.32 8.15 34.58
C PRO A 29 -8.17 8.79 35.70
N GLU A 30 -8.12 10.11 35.83
CA GLU A 30 -8.95 10.87 36.78
C GLU A 30 -10.43 10.92 36.37
N ASP A 31 -10.73 10.69 35.09
CA ASP A 31 -12.11 10.71 34.56
C ASP A 31 -12.80 9.34 34.63
N ALA A 32 -12.14 8.33 35.20
CA ALA A 32 -12.65 6.96 35.31
C ALA A 32 -13.99 6.87 36.05
N GLU A 33 -14.23 7.76 37.01
CA GLU A 33 -15.46 7.80 37.81
C GLU A 33 -16.53 8.73 37.21
N ILE A 34 -16.14 9.61 36.28
CA ILE A 34 -16.99 10.65 35.68
C ILE A 34 -17.83 10.07 34.53
N TYR A 35 -17.26 9.16 33.74
CA TYR A 35 -17.92 8.57 32.59
C TYR A 35 -18.16 7.07 32.77
N ARG A 36 -19.36 6.59 32.41
CA ARG A 36 -19.76 5.18 32.57
C ARG A 36 -20.02 4.52 31.23
N VAL A 37 -19.67 3.24 31.11
CA VAL A 37 -19.91 2.43 29.89
C VAL A 37 -21.40 2.38 29.52
N ALA A 38 -22.29 2.42 30.52
CA ALA A 38 -23.74 2.33 30.33
C ALA A 38 -24.39 3.63 29.79
N GLU A 39 -23.70 4.76 29.83
CA GLU A 39 -24.26 6.06 29.45
C GLU A 39 -23.42 6.69 28.33
N ILE A 40 -23.94 6.68 27.10
CA ILE A 40 -23.25 7.23 25.93
C ILE A 40 -23.27 8.77 26.01
N ASN A 41 -22.10 9.38 26.22
CA ASN A 41 -21.95 10.82 26.29
C ASN A 41 -20.79 11.32 25.41
N TRP A 42 -21.04 11.37 24.09
CA TRP A 42 -20.06 11.85 23.12
C TRP A 42 -19.62 13.30 23.38
N GLN A 43 -20.50 14.16 23.87
CA GLN A 43 -20.20 15.57 24.11
C GLN A 43 -19.15 15.78 25.22
N GLY A 44 -18.98 14.81 26.12
CA GLY A 44 -17.95 14.87 27.17
C GLY A 44 -16.54 14.42 26.71
N ILE A 45 -16.45 13.62 25.65
CA ILE A 45 -15.19 13.04 25.13
C ILE A 45 -14.78 13.67 23.78
N GLU A 46 -15.72 14.28 23.05
CA GLU A 46 -15.48 14.99 21.79
C GLU A 46 -14.74 16.32 22.03
N GLY A 47 -13.42 16.24 22.10
CA GLY A 47 -12.62 17.46 22.11
C GLY A 47 -11.14 17.27 22.40
N ASP A 48 -10.75 16.14 22.99
CA ASP A 48 -9.37 16.05 23.48
C ASP A 48 -8.35 15.92 22.33
N PRO A 49 -7.38 16.86 22.25
CA PRO A 49 -6.23 16.66 21.39
C PRO A 49 -5.53 15.40 21.89
N VAL A 50 -5.33 14.41 21.01
CA VAL A 50 -4.70 13.11 21.29
C VAL A 50 -3.58 13.26 22.32
N SER A 51 -3.91 13.04 23.60
CA SER A 51 -2.97 13.18 24.70
C SER A 51 -2.12 11.92 24.67
N ILE A 52 -0.89 11.99 24.19
CA ILE A 52 0.03 10.86 24.30
C ILE A 52 0.75 11.00 25.62
N ARG A 53 0.66 9.97 26.47
CA ARG A 53 1.40 9.96 27.74
C ARG A 53 2.90 10.05 27.42
N PRO A 54 3.66 10.92 28.12
CA PRO A 54 5.10 11.05 27.89
C PRO A 54 5.83 9.71 27.97
N LEU A 55 5.38 8.80 28.85
CA LEU A 55 5.91 7.44 28.97
C LEU A 55 5.76 6.62 27.68
N ASP A 56 4.60 6.67 27.02
CA ASP A 56 4.35 5.95 25.77
C ASP A 56 5.23 6.50 24.63
N VAL A 57 5.51 7.81 24.66
CA VAL A 57 6.51 8.43 23.76
C VAL A 57 7.89 7.83 24.04
N PHE A 58 8.38 7.85 25.29
CA PHE A 58 9.69 7.31 25.67
C PHE A 58 9.85 5.82 25.31
N ILE A 59 8.83 5.00 25.58
CA ILE A 59 8.82 3.58 25.20
C ILE A 59 8.93 3.45 23.67
N SER A 60 8.18 4.25 22.91
CA SER A 60 8.25 4.24 21.45
C SER A 60 9.64 4.63 20.94
N ILE A 61 10.29 5.65 21.53
CA ILE A 61 11.68 6.03 21.20
C ILE A 61 12.62 4.87 21.45
N ALA A 62 12.52 4.24 22.63
CA ALA A 62 13.38 3.15 23.05
C ALA A 62 13.23 1.93 22.13
N VAL A 63 11.99 1.53 21.81
CA VAL A 63 11.70 0.41 20.91
C VAL A 63 12.19 0.69 19.49
N LEU A 64 11.93 1.89 18.94
CA LEU A 64 12.43 2.27 17.60
C LEU A 64 13.96 2.27 17.54
N SER A 65 14.61 2.82 18.57
CA SER A 65 16.07 2.87 18.66
C SER A 65 16.68 1.48 18.79
N ALA A 66 16.14 0.63 19.67
CA ALA A 66 16.57 -0.75 19.83
C ALA A 66 16.37 -1.56 18.54
N THR A 67 15.21 -1.41 17.89
CA THR A 67 14.90 -2.09 16.61
C THR A 67 15.90 -1.68 15.53
N PHE A 68 16.18 -0.38 15.41
CA PHE A 68 17.13 0.14 14.43
C PHE A 68 18.56 -0.37 14.69
N LEU A 69 19.01 -0.35 15.94
CA LEU A 69 20.33 -0.85 16.33
C LEU A 69 20.48 -2.35 16.09
N LEU A 70 19.47 -3.15 16.46
CA LEU A 70 19.47 -4.59 16.25
C LEU A 70 19.45 -4.94 14.75
N ALA A 71 18.59 -4.28 13.97
CA ALA A 71 18.53 -4.47 12.53
C ALA A 71 19.85 -4.08 11.86
N TYR A 72 20.42 -2.95 12.25
CA TYR A 72 21.72 -2.50 11.76
C TYR A 72 22.83 -3.52 12.07
N LYS A 73 22.93 -3.97 13.32
CA LYS A 73 23.92 -4.98 13.74
C LYS A 73 23.75 -6.29 12.97
N TRP A 74 22.51 -6.73 12.77
CA TRP A 74 22.20 -7.94 11.99
C TRP A 74 22.56 -7.80 10.51
N LEU A 75 22.25 -6.66 9.90
CA LEU A 75 22.54 -6.38 8.48
C LEU A 75 24.03 -6.18 8.20
N GLN A 76 24.76 -5.55 9.13
CA GLN A 76 26.17 -5.22 8.94
C GLN A 76 27.09 -6.45 9.07
N GLN A 77 26.69 -7.47 9.84
CA GLN A 77 27.45 -8.73 10.05
C GLN A 77 28.95 -8.51 10.38
N GLY A 78 29.29 -7.41 11.05
CA GLY A 78 30.67 -7.08 11.43
C GLY A 78 31.55 -6.47 10.32
N GLN A 79 31.00 -6.14 9.15
CA GLN A 79 31.75 -5.45 8.08
C GLN A 79 32.02 -3.99 8.45
N SER A 80 33.20 -3.45 8.09
CA SER A 80 33.51 -2.04 8.32
C SER A 80 32.68 -1.12 7.42
N THR A 81 32.10 -0.06 8.00
CA THR A 81 31.32 0.92 7.23
C THR A 81 32.23 1.85 6.43
N THR A 82 31.88 2.11 5.19
CA THR A 82 32.52 3.16 4.39
C THR A 82 32.08 4.56 4.85
N LYS A 83 32.89 5.61 4.59
CA LYS A 83 32.54 7.00 4.93
C LYS A 83 31.19 7.46 4.33
N LYS A 84 30.86 7.00 3.12
CA LYS A 84 29.58 7.30 2.46
C LYS A 84 28.40 6.61 3.16
N GLU A 85 28.57 5.37 3.59
CA GLU A 85 27.54 4.67 4.37
C GLU A 85 27.30 5.33 5.72
N GLN A 86 28.35 5.75 6.41
CA GLN A 86 28.22 6.49 7.67
C GLN A 86 27.40 7.77 7.51
N GLN A 87 27.62 8.53 6.43
CA GLN A 87 26.82 9.72 6.13
C GLN A 87 25.34 9.39 5.90
N HIS A 88 25.04 8.32 5.15
CA HIS A 88 23.66 7.88 4.92
C HIS A 88 22.98 7.36 6.19
N LEU A 89 23.71 6.63 7.04
CA LEU A 89 23.21 6.14 8.33
C LEU A 89 22.91 7.28 9.30
N LEU A 90 23.77 8.29 9.34
CA LEU A 90 23.57 9.48 10.17
C LEU A 90 22.34 10.28 9.71
N LEU A 91 22.17 10.43 8.39
CA LEU A 91 20.98 11.07 7.82
C LEU A 91 19.70 10.27 8.14
N LEU A 92 19.73 8.93 8.01
CA LEU A 92 18.60 8.07 8.35
C LEU A 92 18.27 8.14 9.85
N GLY A 93 19.28 8.14 10.72
CA GLY A 93 19.12 8.33 12.16
C GLY A 93 18.50 9.69 12.50
N GLY A 94 18.94 10.75 11.81
CA GLY A 94 18.35 12.09 11.94
C GLY A 94 16.87 12.13 11.55
N ILE A 95 16.48 11.44 10.47
CA ILE A 95 15.06 11.31 10.07
C ILE A 95 14.25 10.59 11.13
N VAL A 96 14.77 9.49 11.70
CA VAL A 96 14.08 8.74 12.77
C VAL A 96 13.92 9.61 14.02
N ALA A 97 14.99 10.28 14.45
CA ALA A 97 14.97 11.17 15.61
C ALA A 97 13.98 12.33 15.42
N ALA A 98 13.98 12.97 14.23
CA ALA A 98 13.03 14.03 13.91
C ALA A 98 11.59 13.49 13.91
N SER A 99 11.35 12.31 13.32
CA SER A 99 10.02 11.69 13.28
C SER A 99 9.47 11.40 14.67
N VAL A 100 10.33 10.90 15.56
CA VAL A 100 10.01 10.66 16.97
C VAL A 100 9.75 11.96 17.73
N TRP A 101 10.58 12.99 17.50
CA TRP A 101 10.41 14.31 18.11
C TRP A 101 9.06 14.95 17.73
N PHE A 102 8.71 14.90 16.44
CA PHE A 102 7.41 15.37 15.95
C PHE A 102 6.24 14.51 16.44
N HIS A 103 6.46 13.22 16.68
CA HIS A 103 5.44 12.35 17.28
C HIS A 103 5.20 12.68 18.76
N GLY A 104 6.24 13.07 19.51
CA GLY A 104 6.11 13.50 20.91
C GLY A 104 5.47 14.88 21.07
N HIS A 105 5.68 15.79 20.12
CA HIS A 105 5.15 17.16 20.14
C HIS A 105 3.90 17.31 19.26
N LEU A 106 2.94 16.40 19.43
CA LEU A 106 1.71 16.26 18.62
C LEU A 106 0.79 17.49 18.58
N SER A 107 1.09 18.56 19.30
CA SER A 107 0.35 19.82 19.23
C SER A 107 0.39 20.46 17.83
N PHE A 108 1.32 20.07 16.95
CA PHE A 108 1.52 20.77 15.67
C PHE A 108 1.15 20.04 14.37
N SER A 109 1.00 18.70 14.36
CA SER A 109 0.27 17.94 13.31
C SER A 109 0.64 16.46 13.33
N ALA A 110 -0.34 15.58 13.60
CA ALA A 110 -0.22 14.14 13.43
C ALA A 110 0.09 13.67 11.98
N MET A 111 0.20 14.60 11.02
CA MET A 111 0.48 14.31 9.61
C MET A 111 1.98 14.22 9.29
N ILE A 112 2.89 14.75 10.12
CA ILE A 112 4.33 14.80 9.78
C ILE A 112 4.97 13.40 9.75
N PRO A 113 4.84 12.54 10.78
CA PRO A 113 5.38 11.17 10.70
C PRO A 113 4.80 10.39 9.52
N ARG A 114 3.52 10.61 9.20
CA ARG A 114 2.84 10.01 8.05
C ARG A 114 3.41 10.48 6.71
N ALA A 115 3.72 11.77 6.58
CA ALA A 115 4.32 12.36 5.39
C ALA A 115 5.76 11.88 5.19
N ILE A 116 6.54 11.74 6.27
CA ILE A 116 7.88 11.16 6.23
C ILE A 116 7.81 9.70 5.75
N GLY A 117 6.90 8.91 6.32
CA GLY A 117 6.65 7.53 5.89
C GLY A 117 6.24 7.44 4.41
N ALA A 118 5.38 8.35 3.94
CA ALA A 118 5.00 8.44 2.53
C ALA A 118 6.21 8.72 1.63
N GLY A 119 7.04 9.69 2.01
CA GLY A 119 8.29 10.02 1.31
C GLY A 119 9.25 8.84 1.23
N GLY A 120 9.36 8.05 2.31
CA GLY A 120 10.15 6.83 2.37
C GLY A 120 9.64 5.74 1.43
N VAL A 121 8.34 5.44 1.45
CA VAL A 121 7.72 4.46 0.54
C VAL A 121 7.92 4.86 -0.92
N VAL A 122 7.71 6.14 -1.25
CA VAL A 122 7.88 6.65 -2.62
C VAL A 122 9.33 6.53 -3.08
N TRP A 123 10.26 6.91 -2.22
CA TRP A 123 11.69 6.75 -2.49
C TRP A 123 12.08 5.29 -2.73
N LEU A 124 11.56 4.35 -1.92
CA LEU A 124 11.82 2.92 -2.07
C LEU A 124 11.29 2.36 -3.39
N VAL A 125 10.04 2.67 -3.74
CA VAL A 125 9.44 2.23 -5.01
C VAL A 125 10.21 2.80 -6.20
N ALA A 126 10.52 4.10 -6.17
CA ALA A 126 11.23 4.76 -7.25
C ALA A 126 12.66 4.26 -7.44
N SER A 127 13.39 4.01 -6.35
CA SER A 127 14.77 3.53 -6.38
C SER A 127 14.89 2.04 -6.73
N SER A 128 13.89 1.22 -6.40
CA SER A 128 13.89 -0.22 -6.71
C SER A 128 13.34 -0.55 -8.10
N LEU A 129 12.17 0.01 -8.45
CA LEU A 129 11.41 -0.40 -9.63
C LEU A 129 11.60 0.51 -10.85
N GLY A 130 12.29 1.64 -10.73
CA GLY A 130 12.42 2.67 -11.79
C GLY A 130 12.72 2.14 -13.20
N ARG A 131 12.18 2.84 -14.21
CA ARG A 131 12.24 2.47 -15.64
C ARG A 131 13.67 2.11 -16.11
N THR A 132 13.76 1.08 -16.95
CA THR A 132 14.97 0.66 -17.68
C THR A 132 14.63 0.40 -19.15
N PRO A 133 15.28 1.08 -20.13
CA PRO A 133 16.38 2.04 -19.99
C PRO A 133 15.91 3.41 -19.48
N PRO A 134 16.79 4.15 -18.77
CA PRO A 134 16.47 5.46 -18.22
C PRO A 134 16.33 6.53 -19.32
N LEU A 135 15.34 7.39 -19.19
CA LEU A 135 15.17 8.58 -20.01
C LEU A 135 16.14 9.66 -19.52
N ALA A 136 17.09 10.06 -20.37
CA ALA A 136 18.06 11.09 -20.04
C ALA A 136 17.40 12.48 -20.06
N LEU A 137 16.84 12.92 -18.93
CA LEU A 137 16.50 14.32 -18.69
C LEU A 137 17.77 15.10 -18.34
N LYS A 138 18.11 16.10 -19.15
CA LYS A 138 19.23 17.02 -18.87
C LYS A 138 18.84 17.93 -17.70
N GLY A 139 19.74 18.12 -16.72
CA GLY A 139 19.62 19.14 -15.67
C GLY A 139 19.08 18.68 -14.31
N THR A 140 18.72 17.42 -14.13
CA THR A 140 18.08 16.90 -12.90
C THR A 140 19.04 16.25 -11.89
N SER A 141 20.30 15.98 -12.25
CA SER A 141 21.24 15.20 -11.42
C SER A 141 21.51 15.82 -10.04
N ASN A 142 21.50 17.15 -9.95
CA ASN A 142 21.77 17.85 -8.69
C ASN A 142 20.65 17.66 -7.65
N PHE A 143 19.40 17.49 -8.07
CA PHE A 143 18.27 17.28 -7.17
C PHE A 143 18.23 15.88 -6.55
N PHE A 144 19.04 14.93 -7.00
CA PHE A 144 19.19 13.63 -6.31
C PHE A 144 20.15 13.70 -5.12
N LYS A 145 20.90 14.80 -4.94
CA LYS A 145 21.75 15.03 -3.77
C LYS A 145 20.91 15.57 -2.61
N PRO A 146 21.32 15.36 -1.35
CA PRO A 146 20.55 15.85 -0.19
C PRO A 146 20.57 17.39 -0.04
N PHE A 147 21.62 18.05 -0.54
CA PHE A 147 21.85 19.48 -0.30
C PHE A 147 20.72 20.41 -0.79
N PRO A 148 20.20 20.30 -2.04
CA PRO A 148 19.07 21.13 -2.49
C PRO A 148 17.81 20.97 -1.65
N TRP A 149 17.57 19.78 -1.09
CA TRP A 149 16.41 19.53 -0.23
C TRP A 149 16.59 20.16 1.14
N LEU A 150 17.79 20.11 1.73
CA LEU A 150 18.08 20.81 2.98
C LEU A 150 17.98 22.33 2.82
N LEU A 151 18.48 22.88 1.71
CA LEU A 151 18.34 24.30 1.39
C LEU A 151 16.86 24.67 1.17
N GLY A 152 16.11 23.83 0.47
CA GLY A 152 14.67 24.00 0.27
C GLY A 152 13.89 23.97 1.60
N LEU A 153 14.24 23.07 2.51
CA LEU A 153 13.66 23.01 3.86
C LEU A 153 13.91 24.32 4.61
N LEU A 154 15.15 24.82 4.59
CA LEU A 154 15.51 26.07 5.24
C LEU A 154 14.69 27.23 4.67
N MET A 155 14.65 27.37 3.34
CA MET A 155 13.91 28.44 2.67
C MET A 155 12.40 28.38 2.94
N LEU A 156 11.79 27.20 2.89
CA LEU A 156 10.37 27.03 3.20
C LEU A 156 10.06 27.29 4.67
N THR A 157 10.96 26.89 5.57
CA THR A 157 10.82 27.15 7.01
C THR A 157 10.88 28.65 7.29
N LEU A 158 11.82 29.36 6.66
CA LEU A 158 11.92 30.82 6.75
C LEU A 158 10.69 31.52 6.16
N PHE A 159 10.15 31.00 5.06
CA PHE A 159 8.97 31.57 4.40
C PHE A 159 7.69 31.41 5.24
N PHE A 160 7.46 30.23 5.82
CA PHE A 160 6.27 29.96 6.63
C PHE A 160 6.43 30.35 8.10
N PHE A 161 7.65 30.71 8.53
CA PHE A 161 8.04 30.86 9.94
C PHE A 161 7.65 29.64 10.81
N ASP A 162 7.58 28.46 10.19
CA ASP A 162 7.11 27.23 10.81
C ASP A 162 7.81 26.03 10.14
N LEU A 163 8.63 25.33 10.92
CA LEU A 163 9.38 24.15 10.47
C LEU A 163 8.45 23.03 10.01
N SER A 164 7.30 22.87 10.67
CA SER A 164 6.34 21.80 10.37
C SER A 164 5.70 21.99 9.00
N ARG A 165 5.25 23.21 8.71
CA ARG A 165 4.67 23.57 7.41
C ARG A 165 5.71 23.49 6.30
N GLY A 166 6.92 24.00 6.55
CA GLY A 166 8.03 23.92 5.61
C GLY A 166 8.40 22.48 5.26
N LEU A 167 8.51 21.61 6.28
CA LEU A 167 8.78 20.19 6.11
C LEU A 167 7.67 19.46 5.34
N LEU A 168 6.40 19.74 5.64
CA LEU A 168 5.27 19.13 4.94
C LEU A 168 5.28 19.46 3.44
N VAL A 169 5.44 20.74 3.10
CA VAL A 169 5.49 21.19 1.69
C VAL A 169 6.70 20.58 0.98
N LEU A 170 7.86 20.52 1.64
CA LEU A 170 9.05 19.87 1.10
C LEU A 170 8.82 18.37 0.84
N LEU A 171 8.17 17.66 1.78
CA LEU A 171 7.86 16.24 1.63
C LEU A 171 6.90 15.96 0.48
N VAL A 172 5.93 16.85 0.24
CA VAL A 172 5.06 16.77 -0.95
C VAL A 172 5.88 16.94 -2.23
N ALA A 173 6.76 17.94 -2.29
CA ALA A 173 7.66 18.13 -3.42
C ALA A 173 8.60 16.93 -3.63
N TRP A 174 9.10 16.35 -2.53
CA TRP A 174 9.92 15.12 -2.54
C TRP A 174 9.16 13.94 -3.13
N VAL A 175 7.92 13.71 -2.69
CA VAL A 175 7.05 12.66 -3.23
C VAL A 175 6.85 12.82 -4.73
N VAL A 176 6.54 14.02 -5.21
CA VAL A 176 6.36 14.30 -6.64
C VAL A 176 7.66 14.06 -7.41
N PHE A 177 8.79 14.59 -6.92
CA PHE A 177 10.09 14.46 -7.58
C PHE A 177 10.51 13.00 -7.74
N TRP A 178 10.45 12.20 -6.68
CA TRP A 178 10.84 10.78 -6.75
C TRP A 178 9.87 9.95 -7.58
N SER A 179 8.59 10.28 -7.59
CA SER A 179 7.62 9.61 -8.46
C SER A 179 7.88 9.91 -9.95
N VAL A 180 8.25 11.15 -10.30
CA VAL A 180 8.72 11.49 -11.66
C VAL A 180 10.07 10.82 -11.96
N GLY A 181 10.94 10.70 -10.96
CA GLY A 181 12.17 9.92 -11.03
C GLY A 181 11.94 8.44 -11.36
N ALA A 182 10.84 7.85 -10.87
CA ALA A 182 10.43 6.48 -11.19
C ALA A 182 10.00 6.34 -12.66
N MET A 183 9.20 7.29 -13.17
CA MET A 183 8.77 7.37 -14.58
C MET A 183 9.95 7.43 -15.55
N THR A 184 10.97 8.20 -15.18
CA THR A 184 12.13 8.52 -16.02
C THR A 184 13.27 7.51 -15.84
N GLY A 185 13.28 6.72 -14.77
CA GLY A 185 14.32 5.73 -14.47
C GLY A 185 15.59 6.30 -13.83
N GLN A 186 15.69 7.62 -13.69
CA GLN A 186 16.85 8.27 -13.06
C GLN A 186 16.95 7.97 -11.55
N ALA A 187 15.82 7.72 -10.88
CA ALA A 187 15.79 7.36 -9.46
C ALA A 187 16.57 6.08 -9.16
N LYS A 188 16.50 5.09 -10.06
CA LYS A 188 17.22 3.81 -9.93
C LYS A 188 18.74 3.98 -10.07
N GLN A 189 19.19 4.91 -10.92
CA GLN A 189 20.61 5.19 -11.11
C GLN A 189 21.26 5.87 -9.89
N HIS A 190 20.47 6.62 -9.12
CA HIS A 190 20.94 7.38 -7.95
C HIS A 190 20.58 6.69 -6.62
N ALA A 191 20.20 5.41 -6.66
CA ALA A 191 19.97 4.63 -5.45
C ALA A 191 21.29 4.43 -4.67
N PRO A 192 21.26 4.43 -3.33
CA PRO A 192 22.44 4.17 -2.52
C PRO A 192 23.02 2.79 -2.85
N SER A 193 24.35 2.72 -3.03
CA SER A 193 25.04 1.48 -3.41
C SER A 193 25.05 0.42 -2.30
N SER A 194 24.83 0.83 -1.05
CA SER A 194 24.84 -0.07 0.11
C SER A 194 23.48 -0.75 0.31
N LYS A 195 23.48 -2.08 0.23
CA LYS A 195 22.30 -2.90 0.53
C LYS A 195 21.82 -2.69 1.98
N THR A 196 22.74 -2.50 2.91
CA THR A 196 22.45 -2.29 4.34
C THR A 196 21.64 -1.02 4.57
N VAL A 197 22.06 0.09 3.97
CA VAL A 197 21.34 1.38 4.06
C VAL A 197 19.95 1.26 3.44
N HIS A 198 19.84 0.58 2.29
CA HIS A 198 18.57 0.40 1.59
C HIS A 198 17.58 -0.43 2.42
N LEU A 199 18.01 -1.57 2.97
CA LEU A 199 17.17 -2.43 3.82
C LEU A 199 16.77 -1.76 5.13
N LEU A 200 17.67 -0.98 5.73
CA LEU A 200 17.36 -0.21 6.92
C LEU A 200 16.36 0.91 6.64
N ALA A 201 16.43 1.56 5.48
CA ALA A 201 15.44 2.53 5.03
C ALA A 201 14.06 1.90 4.74
N VAL A 202 14.02 0.65 4.22
CA VAL A 202 12.78 -0.15 4.12
C VAL A 202 12.17 -0.35 5.49
N LEU A 203 12.97 -0.80 6.46
CA LEU A 203 12.52 -1.03 7.84
C LEU A 203 11.99 0.26 8.49
N VAL A 204 12.70 1.37 8.32
CA VAL A 204 12.25 2.69 8.84
C VAL A 204 10.92 3.12 8.19
N SER A 205 10.77 2.91 6.87
CA SER A 205 9.52 3.25 6.17
C SER A 205 8.35 2.37 6.61
N LEU A 206 8.60 1.10 6.91
CA LEU A 206 7.64 0.16 7.49
C LEU A 206 7.18 0.63 8.88
N LEU A 207 8.13 0.96 9.76
CA LEU A 207 7.88 1.32 11.15
C LEU A 207 7.20 2.70 11.29
N LEU A 208 7.62 3.70 10.50
CA LEU A 208 7.09 5.07 10.60
C LEU A 208 5.81 5.28 9.77
N GLY A 209 5.72 4.65 8.61
CA GLY A 209 4.65 4.89 7.65
C GLY A 209 3.41 4.01 7.83
N SER A 210 3.48 2.96 8.66
CA SER A 210 2.49 1.87 8.70
C SER A 210 2.18 1.38 7.29
N LEU A 211 3.21 1.04 6.50
CA LEU A 211 3.21 0.74 5.04
C LEU A 211 1.83 0.87 4.37
N ARG A 212 1.37 2.12 4.29
CA ARG A 212 0.06 2.43 3.74
C ARG A 212 0.23 2.30 2.25
N LEU A 213 -0.18 1.15 1.70
CA LEU A 213 0.03 0.74 0.30
C LEU A 213 -0.37 1.85 -0.70
N TRP A 214 -1.32 2.71 -0.31
CA TRP A 214 -1.76 3.83 -1.12
C TRP A 214 -0.65 4.85 -1.44
N TYR A 215 0.36 5.05 -0.58
CA TYR A 215 1.50 5.91 -0.89
C TYR A 215 2.35 5.37 -2.05
N ALA A 216 2.33 4.05 -2.29
CA ALA A 216 3.00 3.43 -3.42
C ALA A 216 2.22 3.60 -4.75
N LEU A 217 0.94 3.96 -4.71
CA LEU A 217 0.12 4.09 -5.93
C LEU A 217 0.63 5.20 -6.86
N LEU A 218 1.04 6.35 -6.30
CA LEU A 218 1.54 7.48 -7.11
C LEU A 218 2.83 7.15 -7.87
N PRO A 219 3.92 6.65 -7.24
CA PRO A 219 5.12 6.27 -7.97
C PRO A 219 4.87 5.09 -8.92
N MET A 220 4.00 4.14 -8.57
CA MET A 220 3.61 3.06 -9.47
C MET A 220 2.84 3.58 -10.70
N PHE A 221 1.91 4.51 -10.52
CA PHE A 221 1.19 5.15 -11.63
C PHE A 221 2.14 5.86 -12.57
N LEU A 222 3.06 6.66 -12.04
CA LEU A 222 4.04 7.37 -12.86
C LEU A 222 5.03 6.42 -13.54
N LEU A 223 5.43 5.34 -12.87
CA LEU A 223 6.25 4.29 -13.47
C LEU A 223 5.56 3.62 -14.66
N VAL A 224 4.32 3.17 -14.47
CA VAL A 224 3.55 2.48 -15.52
C VAL A 224 3.21 3.45 -16.65
N THR A 225 2.93 4.71 -16.35
CA THR A 225 2.78 5.77 -17.37
C THR A 225 4.06 5.92 -18.18
N GLY A 226 5.23 5.91 -17.54
CA GLY A 226 6.53 5.93 -18.22
C GLY A 226 6.76 4.72 -19.14
N LEU A 227 6.27 3.53 -18.75
CA LEU A 227 6.32 2.32 -19.58
C LEU A 227 5.31 2.36 -20.73
N ALA A 228 4.10 2.88 -20.51
CA ALA A 228 3.05 2.99 -21.52
C ALA A 228 3.40 4.01 -22.61
N LEU A 229 4.03 5.13 -22.23
CA LEU A 229 4.44 6.22 -23.14
C LEU A 229 5.79 5.98 -23.83
N GLU A 230 6.45 4.85 -23.56
CA GLU A 230 7.74 4.53 -24.17
C GLU A 230 7.60 4.27 -25.69
N LYS A 231 8.45 4.90 -26.52
CA LYS A 231 8.41 4.71 -27.99
C LYS A 231 8.62 3.26 -28.42
N THR A 232 9.35 2.46 -27.64
CA THR A 232 9.54 1.02 -27.87
C THR A 232 8.39 0.16 -27.35
N ALA A 233 7.41 0.73 -26.63
CA ALA A 233 6.24 -0.01 -26.12
C ALA A 233 5.43 -0.65 -27.26
N GLN A 234 5.43 -0.06 -28.46
CA GLN A 234 4.77 -0.64 -29.63
C GLN A 234 5.40 -1.95 -30.11
N ARG A 235 6.71 -2.15 -29.86
CA ARG A 235 7.46 -3.36 -30.23
C ARG A 235 7.27 -4.52 -29.24
N ARG A 236 6.68 -4.26 -28.07
CA ARG A 236 6.38 -5.30 -27.09
C ARG A 236 5.27 -6.22 -27.60
N PRO A 237 5.28 -7.51 -27.23
CA PRO A 237 4.24 -8.44 -27.63
C PRO A 237 2.87 -7.97 -27.14
N GLN A 238 1.81 -8.33 -27.87
CA GLN A 238 0.47 -7.78 -27.65
C GLN A 238 -0.03 -8.00 -26.22
N HIS A 239 0.27 -9.14 -25.60
CA HIS A 239 -0.12 -9.43 -24.22
C HIS A 239 0.48 -8.42 -23.23
N GLU A 240 1.80 -8.20 -23.25
CA GLU A 240 2.48 -7.24 -22.36
C GLU A 240 1.92 -5.82 -22.48
N ARG A 241 1.58 -5.39 -23.70
CA ARG A 241 0.99 -4.05 -23.92
C ARG A 241 -0.38 -3.96 -23.25
N VAL A 242 -1.21 -4.99 -23.39
CA VAL A 242 -2.54 -5.03 -22.76
C VAL A 242 -2.38 -5.07 -21.24
N SER A 243 -1.39 -5.78 -20.69
CA SER A 243 -1.03 -5.79 -19.27
C SER A 243 -0.73 -4.39 -18.76
N VAL A 244 0.18 -3.68 -19.43
CA VAL A 244 0.62 -2.34 -19.03
C VAL A 244 -0.55 -1.37 -19.03
N TRP A 245 -1.40 -1.41 -20.06
CA TRP A 245 -2.62 -0.59 -20.11
C TRP A 245 -3.66 -0.99 -19.05
N ALA A 246 -3.84 -2.28 -18.78
CA ALA A 246 -4.72 -2.75 -17.72
C ALA A 246 -4.26 -2.30 -16.34
N ILE A 247 -2.96 -2.45 -16.03
CA ILE A 247 -2.33 -1.93 -14.80
C ILE A 247 -2.54 -0.42 -14.71
N TRP A 248 -2.30 0.29 -15.80
CA TRP A 248 -2.44 1.74 -15.84
C TRP A 248 -3.88 2.18 -15.52
N CYS A 249 -4.88 1.57 -16.16
CA CYS A 249 -6.28 1.82 -15.88
C CYS A 249 -6.64 1.50 -14.42
N LEU A 250 -6.19 0.36 -13.88
CA LEU A 250 -6.43 -0.01 -12.48
C LEU A 250 -5.79 0.99 -11.51
N LEU A 251 -4.60 1.52 -11.81
CA LEU A 251 -3.94 2.54 -11.01
C LEU A 251 -4.68 3.88 -11.05
N VAL A 252 -5.17 4.31 -12.23
CA VAL A 252 -6.03 5.49 -12.34
C VAL A 252 -7.30 5.32 -11.52
N LEU A 253 -7.98 4.18 -11.66
CA LEU A 253 -9.18 3.88 -10.88
C LEU A 253 -8.89 3.88 -9.38
N SER A 254 -7.75 3.31 -8.96
CA SER A 254 -7.34 3.28 -7.55
C SER A 254 -7.01 4.67 -7.01
N LEU A 255 -6.40 5.55 -7.80
CA LEU A 255 -6.12 6.93 -7.38
C LEU A 255 -7.38 7.78 -7.31
N SER A 256 -8.31 7.62 -8.27
CA SER A 256 -9.51 8.44 -8.35
C SER A 256 -10.65 7.98 -7.43
N TYR A 257 -10.91 6.67 -7.34
CA TYR A 257 -12.12 6.12 -6.69
C TYR A 257 -11.94 5.65 -5.24
N VAL A 258 -10.72 5.71 -4.69
CA VAL A 258 -10.47 5.34 -3.30
C VAL A 258 -10.87 6.47 -2.33
N HIS A 259 -10.81 7.73 -2.75
CA HIS A 259 -11.05 8.86 -1.85
C HIS A 259 -12.53 9.29 -1.81
N ARG A 260 -13.20 8.95 -0.71
CA ARG A 260 -14.51 9.51 -0.33
C ARG A 260 -14.50 11.04 -0.26
N ARG A 261 -13.35 11.67 0.02
CA ARG A 261 -13.21 13.13 0.05
C ARG A 261 -13.25 13.78 -1.35
N ILE A 262 -12.91 13.05 -2.41
CA ILE A 262 -12.87 13.61 -3.78
C ILE A 262 -14.21 13.41 -4.49
N LEU A 263 -14.85 12.24 -4.30
CA LEU A 263 -16.09 11.87 -5.00
C LEU A 263 -17.33 11.83 -4.10
N GLY A 264 -17.20 12.18 -2.82
CA GLY A 264 -18.28 12.10 -1.82
C GLY A 264 -18.58 10.67 -1.32
N ASP A 265 -18.19 9.64 -2.06
CA ASP A 265 -18.51 8.23 -1.80
C ASP A 265 -17.36 7.26 -2.14
N HIS A 266 -17.26 6.14 -1.41
CA HIS A 266 -16.28 5.07 -1.71
C HIS A 266 -16.82 4.11 -2.78
N HIS A 267 -16.84 4.55 -4.04
CA HIS A 267 -17.35 3.73 -5.14
C HIS A 267 -16.61 2.41 -5.32
N LEU A 268 -15.28 2.38 -5.15
CA LEU A 268 -14.49 1.14 -5.25
C LEU A 268 -14.90 0.13 -4.17
N LEU A 269 -15.09 0.59 -2.93
CA LEU A 269 -15.55 -0.27 -1.83
C LEU A 269 -16.98 -0.77 -2.07
N LYS A 270 -17.87 0.07 -2.62
CA LYS A 270 -19.23 -0.34 -3.02
C LYS A 270 -19.20 -1.40 -4.12
N LEU A 271 -18.24 -1.31 -5.04
CA LEU A 271 -18.06 -2.27 -6.13
C LEU A 271 -17.45 -3.59 -5.61
N VAL A 272 -16.49 -3.51 -4.68
CA VAL A 272 -15.90 -4.68 -4.01
C VAL A 272 -16.96 -5.42 -3.17
N ASN A 273 -17.79 -4.68 -2.44
CA ASN A 273 -18.86 -5.22 -1.62
C ASN A 273 -20.17 -5.41 -2.38
N MET A 274 -20.13 -5.38 -3.73
CA MET A 274 -21.34 -5.48 -4.54
C MET A 274 -21.93 -6.89 -4.42
N ALA A 275 -22.89 -7.01 -3.51
CA ALA A 275 -23.68 -8.21 -3.32
C ALA A 275 -24.89 -8.20 -4.27
N PRO A 276 -25.30 -9.36 -4.80
CA PRO A 276 -26.56 -9.50 -5.53
C PRO A 276 -27.73 -9.43 -4.55
N THR A 277 -27.98 -8.25 -3.98
CA THR A 277 -29.14 -7.95 -3.13
C THR A 277 -30.38 -7.61 -3.95
N SER A 278 -30.22 -7.36 -5.25
CA SER A 278 -31.29 -7.02 -6.19
C SER A 278 -31.03 -7.70 -7.53
N VAL A 279 -32.09 -7.89 -8.34
CA VAL A 279 -31.97 -8.46 -9.70
C VAL A 279 -31.04 -7.61 -10.55
N LEU A 280 -31.10 -6.27 -10.43
CA LEU A 280 -30.22 -5.36 -11.15
C LEU A 280 -28.74 -5.56 -10.75
N SER A 281 -28.44 -5.67 -9.46
CA SER A 281 -27.05 -5.89 -9.01
C SER A 281 -26.53 -7.27 -9.39
N ALA A 282 -27.38 -8.29 -9.43
CA ALA A 282 -27.04 -9.63 -9.93
C ALA A 282 -26.72 -9.61 -11.44
N VAL A 283 -27.50 -8.89 -12.25
CA VAL A 283 -27.26 -8.72 -13.69
C VAL A 283 -25.97 -7.95 -13.93
N VAL A 284 -25.71 -6.86 -13.20
CA VAL A 284 -24.46 -6.11 -13.34
C VAL A 284 -23.26 -6.98 -12.98
N LEU A 285 -23.33 -7.74 -11.89
CA LEU A 285 -22.26 -8.67 -11.48
C LEU A 285 -21.97 -9.73 -12.55
N THR A 286 -23.01 -10.35 -13.11
CA THR A 286 -22.84 -11.36 -14.17
C THR A 286 -22.29 -10.77 -15.45
N VAL A 287 -22.76 -9.59 -15.87
CA VAL A 287 -22.20 -8.87 -17.02
C VAL A 287 -20.72 -8.57 -16.81
N MET A 288 -20.33 -8.11 -15.61
CA MET A 288 -18.93 -7.87 -15.30
C MET A 288 -18.09 -9.14 -15.34
N LEU A 289 -18.55 -10.25 -14.75
CA LEU A 289 -17.87 -11.55 -14.82
C LEU A 289 -17.66 -12.00 -16.27
N VAL A 290 -18.70 -11.89 -17.11
CA VAL A 290 -18.61 -12.23 -18.54
C VAL A 290 -17.59 -11.33 -19.25
N LEU A 291 -17.64 -10.01 -19.03
CA LEU A 291 -16.69 -9.08 -19.64
C LEU A 291 -15.25 -9.39 -19.26
N PHE A 292 -14.98 -9.70 -17.98
CA PHE A 292 -13.66 -10.08 -17.52
C PHE A 292 -13.18 -11.41 -18.09
N SER A 293 -14.05 -12.42 -18.18
CA SER A 293 -13.71 -13.72 -18.77
C SER A 293 -13.48 -13.63 -20.28
N VAL A 294 -14.22 -12.78 -20.99
CA VAL A 294 -14.01 -12.49 -22.41
C VAL A 294 -12.69 -11.75 -22.60
N PHE A 295 -12.44 -10.71 -21.81
CA PHE A 295 -11.17 -9.99 -21.82
C PHE A 295 -9.99 -10.94 -21.57
N PHE A 296 -10.12 -11.84 -20.59
CA PHE A 296 -9.12 -12.86 -20.29
C PHE A 296 -8.86 -13.79 -21.48
N GLY A 297 -9.90 -14.35 -22.09
CA GLY A 297 -9.74 -15.24 -23.25
C GLY A 297 -9.13 -14.56 -24.46
N LEU A 298 -9.37 -13.26 -24.65
CA LEU A 298 -8.75 -12.46 -25.71
C LEU A 298 -7.25 -12.22 -25.47
N VAL A 299 -6.82 -12.12 -24.20
CA VAL A 299 -5.42 -11.88 -23.82
C VAL A 299 -4.58 -13.17 -23.80
N SER A 300 -5.19 -14.30 -23.41
CA SER A 300 -4.52 -15.60 -23.14
C SER A 300 -4.02 -16.39 -24.37
N GLN A 301 -3.86 -15.76 -25.54
CA GLN A 301 -3.50 -16.33 -26.85
C GLN A 301 -4.64 -16.88 -27.73
N ARG A 302 -4.45 -16.70 -29.06
CA ARG A 302 -5.49 -16.80 -30.10
C ARG A 302 -6.03 -18.20 -30.40
N GLN A 303 -5.31 -19.28 -30.07
CA GLN A 303 -5.65 -20.62 -30.58
C GLN A 303 -6.77 -21.34 -29.79
N HIS A 304 -6.96 -21.01 -28.50
CA HIS A 304 -7.98 -21.65 -27.65
C HIS A 304 -8.77 -20.67 -26.76
N TRP A 305 -9.06 -19.46 -27.28
CA TRP A 305 -9.69 -18.37 -26.51
C TRP A 305 -11.02 -18.77 -25.85
N ARG A 306 -11.87 -19.53 -26.55
CA ARG A 306 -13.19 -19.97 -26.03
C ARG A 306 -13.08 -20.83 -24.78
N SER A 307 -12.17 -21.81 -24.79
CA SER A 307 -11.96 -22.70 -23.64
C SER A 307 -11.45 -21.90 -22.43
N HIS A 308 -10.52 -20.98 -22.66
CA HIS A 308 -9.95 -20.15 -21.60
C HIS A 308 -10.98 -19.16 -21.02
N THR A 309 -11.86 -18.58 -21.85
CA THR A 309 -12.99 -17.76 -21.39
C THR A 309 -13.93 -18.55 -20.49
N ILE A 310 -14.31 -19.77 -20.89
CA ILE A 310 -15.23 -20.62 -20.10
C ILE A 310 -14.59 -21.01 -18.77
N TRP A 311 -13.33 -21.48 -18.79
CA TRP A 311 -12.60 -21.84 -17.58
C TRP A 311 -12.43 -20.65 -16.62
N CYS A 312 -12.14 -19.46 -17.16
CA CYS A 312 -12.05 -18.25 -16.36
C CYS A 312 -13.40 -17.87 -15.75
N PHE A 313 -14.50 -17.97 -16.50
CA PHE A 313 -15.84 -17.69 -15.99
C PHE A 313 -16.24 -18.64 -14.87
N VAL A 314 -16.01 -19.95 -15.06
CA VAL A 314 -16.27 -20.96 -14.03
C VAL A 314 -15.41 -20.71 -12.79
N PHE A 315 -14.12 -20.42 -12.98
CA PHE A 315 -13.21 -20.12 -11.88
C PHE A 315 -13.65 -18.87 -11.09
N LEU A 316 -13.94 -17.76 -11.78
CA LEU A 316 -14.38 -16.52 -11.15
C LEU A 316 -15.76 -16.65 -10.47
N GLY A 317 -16.68 -17.40 -11.09
CA GLY A 317 -17.98 -17.73 -10.49
C GLY A 317 -17.83 -18.55 -9.21
N SER A 318 -16.97 -19.58 -9.25
CA SER A 318 -16.67 -20.39 -8.05
C SER A 318 -15.99 -19.57 -6.96
N ALA A 319 -15.03 -18.71 -7.33
CA ALA A 319 -14.35 -17.80 -6.42
C ALA A 319 -15.30 -16.81 -5.73
N PHE A 320 -16.22 -16.22 -6.50
CA PHE A 320 -17.26 -15.35 -5.96
C PHE A 320 -18.16 -16.09 -4.97
N ALA A 321 -18.64 -17.28 -5.32
CA ALA A 321 -19.45 -18.10 -4.42
C ALA A 321 -18.71 -18.43 -3.11
N LEU A 322 -17.44 -18.81 -3.22
CA LEU A 322 -16.58 -19.15 -2.09
C LEU A 322 -16.37 -17.96 -1.14
N SER A 323 -16.17 -16.75 -1.68
CA SER A 323 -16.00 -15.53 -0.87
C SER A 323 -17.23 -15.14 -0.05
N ARG A 324 -18.39 -15.71 -0.36
CA ARG A 324 -19.67 -15.43 0.33
C ARG A 324 -19.99 -16.48 1.39
N ILE A 325 -19.25 -17.57 1.43
CA ILE A 325 -19.47 -18.63 2.41
C ILE A 325 -18.66 -18.30 3.66
N GLU A 326 -19.36 -18.00 4.75
CA GLU A 326 -18.78 -17.76 6.08
C GLU A 326 -18.49 -19.07 6.84
N TRP A 327 -18.61 -20.22 6.18
CA TRP A 327 -18.42 -21.51 6.82
C TRP A 327 -16.94 -21.80 7.07
N LEU A 328 -16.56 -21.81 8.35
CA LEU A 328 -15.18 -21.97 8.81
C LEU A 328 -14.45 -23.18 8.18
N TRP A 329 -15.11 -24.33 8.11
CA TRP A 329 -14.52 -25.56 7.55
C TRP A 329 -14.17 -25.43 6.07
N LEU A 330 -15.04 -24.78 5.30
CA LEU A 330 -14.79 -24.54 3.88
C LEU A 330 -13.59 -23.60 3.70
N GLN A 331 -13.50 -22.54 4.51
CA GLN A 331 -12.37 -21.60 4.48
C GLN A 331 -11.04 -22.27 4.84
N GLN A 332 -11.02 -23.18 5.82
CA GLN A 332 -9.85 -23.96 6.17
C GLN A 332 -9.41 -24.92 5.05
N ILE A 333 -10.36 -25.60 4.40
CA ILE A 333 -10.07 -26.46 3.24
C ILE A 333 -9.46 -25.64 2.09
N VAL A 334 -9.99 -24.44 1.84
CA VAL A 334 -9.48 -23.52 0.83
C VAL A 334 -8.07 -23.05 1.17
N LEU A 335 -7.81 -22.69 2.43
CA LEU A 335 -6.47 -22.30 2.89
C LEU A 335 -5.46 -23.45 2.73
N LEU A 336 -5.87 -24.66 3.05
CA LEU A 336 -5.06 -25.87 2.86
C LEU A 336 -4.82 -26.15 1.37
N GLY A 337 -5.80 -25.89 0.51
CA GLY A 337 -5.64 -25.90 -0.94
C GLY A 337 -4.66 -24.85 -1.46
N ILE A 338 -4.68 -23.61 -0.94
CA ILE A 338 -3.70 -22.56 -1.27
C ILE A 338 -2.29 -23.01 -0.88
N LEU A 339 -2.14 -23.56 0.33
CA LEU A 339 -0.86 -24.10 0.80
C LEU A 339 -0.38 -25.27 -0.06
N ALA A 340 -1.29 -26.15 -0.50
CA ALA A 340 -0.98 -27.25 -1.40
C ALA A 340 -0.57 -26.76 -2.80
N LEU A 341 -1.17 -25.68 -3.32
CA LEU A 341 -0.77 -25.06 -4.60
C LEU A 341 0.63 -24.44 -4.52
N TYR A 342 0.93 -23.71 -3.44
CA TYR A 342 2.27 -23.16 -3.22
C TYR A 342 3.31 -24.25 -2.94
N GLY A 343 2.97 -25.23 -2.10
CA GLY A 343 3.82 -26.38 -1.78
C GLY A 343 4.08 -27.24 -3.01
N GLY A 344 3.06 -27.52 -3.81
CA GLY A 344 3.18 -28.22 -5.09
C GLY A 344 4.07 -27.47 -6.08
N ALA A 345 3.92 -26.14 -6.19
CA ALA A 345 4.81 -25.35 -7.01
C ALA A 345 6.24 -25.25 -6.43
N GLY A 346 6.44 -25.37 -5.12
CA GLY A 346 7.75 -25.37 -4.47
C GLY A 346 8.49 -26.70 -4.61
N LEU A 347 7.79 -27.80 -4.35
CA LEU A 347 8.33 -29.17 -4.21
C LEU A 347 8.40 -29.93 -5.54
N ALA A 348 7.53 -29.62 -6.51
CA ALA A 348 7.52 -30.29 -7.79
C ALA A 348 8.52 -29.66 -8.77
N THR A 349 9.82 -29.82 -8.48
CA THR A 349 10.92 -29.42 -9.37
C THR A 349 10.92 -30.15 -10.72
N ASN A 350 10.23 -31.29 -10.81
CA ASN A 350 10.10 -32.12 -12.00
C ASN A 350 8.95 -31.69 -12.94
N LEU A 351 8.10 -30.72 -12.55
CA LEU A 351 7.06 -30.20 -13.43
C LEU A 351 7.64 -29.22 -14.45
N ASN A 352 7.03 -29.19 -15.64
CA ASN A 352 7.34 -28.17 -16.63
C ASN A 352 7.21 -26.76 -16.02
N PRO A 353 8.12 -25.83 -16.34
CA PRO A 353 8.15 -24.49 -15.75
C PRO A 353 6.85 -23.71 -16.02
N ALA A 354 6.17 -23.96 -17.14
CA ALA A 354 4.87 -23.38 -17.44
C ALA A 354 3.76 -23.86 -16.48
N SER A 355 3.74 -25.14 -16.14
CA SER A 355 2.78 -25.73 -15.20
C SER A 355 3.04 -25.26 -13.76
N ARG A 356 4.32 -25.15 -13.38
CA ARG A 356 4.73 -24.58 -12.09
C ARG A 356 4.34 -23.10 -11.98
N LYS A 357 4.54 -22.33 -13.05
CA LYS A 357 4.07 -20.95 -13.16
C LYS A 357 2.55 -20.88 -12.99
N LEU A 358 1.78 -21.73 -13.67
CA LEU A 358 0.32 -21.76 -13.55
C LEU A 358 -0.17 -22.06 -12.12
N LEU A 359 0.45 -23.02 -11.42
CA LEU A 359 0.11 -23.36 -10.04
C LEU A 359 0.36 -22.20 -9.07
N LEU A 360 1.49 -21.51 -9.21
CA LEU A 360 1.80 -20.30 -8.43
C LEU A 360 0.75 -19.20 -8.67
N HIS A 361 0.37 -18.98 -9.92
CA HIS A 361 -0.62 -17.96 -10.28
C HIS A 361 -2.02 -18.30 -9.78
N ALA A 362 -2.43 -19.56 -9.87
CA ALA A 362 -3.70 -20.03 -9.31
C ALA A 362 -3.72 -19.91 -7.78
N GLY A 363 -2.63 -20.28 -7.09
CA GLY A 363 -2.50 -20.12 -5.64
C GLY A 363 -2.56 -18.66 -5.22
N LEU A 364 -1.86 -17.77 -5.93
CA LEU A 364 -1.89 -16.33 -5.66
C LEU A 364 -3.26 -15.70 -5.92
N ALA A 365 -3.94 -16.11 -6.98
CA ALA A 365 -5.30 -15.67 -7.25
C ALA A 365 -6.27 -16.07 -6.13
N LEU A 366 -6.23 -17.33 -5.69
CA LEU A 366 -7.09 -17.84 -4.64
C LEU A 366 -6.76 -17.20 -3.28
N HIS A 367 -5.49 -16.92 -3.01
CA HIS A 367 -5.08 -16.16 -1.84
C HIS A 367 -5.60 -14.70 -1.89
N MET A 368 -5.47 -14.02 -3.03
CA MET A 368 -6.03 -12.67 -3.20
C MET A 368 -7.56 -12.66 -3.04
N MET A 369 -8.24 -13.73 -3.45
CA MET A 369 -9.68 -13.91 -3.24
C MET A 369 -10.06 -13.94 -1.76
N VAL A 370 -9.38 -14.77 -0.96
CA VAL A 370 -9.68 -14.93 0.47
C VAL A 370 -9.36 -13.63 1.22
N SER A 371 -8.25 -12.98 0.89
CA SER A 371 -7.78 -11.81 1.65
C SER A 371 -8.43 -10.49 1.22
N TRP A 372 -8.77 -10.34 -0.06
CA TRP A 372 -9.20 -9.04 -0.64
C TRP A 372 -10.50 -9.13 -1.46
N GLY A 373 -11.10 -10.32 -1.56
CA GLY A 373 -12.35 -10.56 -2.25
C GLY A 373 -12.21 -10.87 -3.75
N PRO A 374 -13.33 -11.22 -4.40
CA PRO A 374 -13.35 -11.78 -5.76
C PRO A 374 -12.83 -10.80 -6.83
N TRP A 375 -12.98 -9.49 -6.61
CA TRP A 375 -12.50 -8.47 -7.54
C TRP A 375 -10.97 -8.33 -7.54
N ALA A 376 -10.32 -8.55 -6.39
CA ALA A 376 -8.87 -8.61 -6.30
C ALA A 376 -8.31 -9.86 -7.00
N THR A 377 -9.07 -10.96 -6.98
CA THR A 377 -8.77 -12.18 -7.76
C THR A 377 -8.83 -11.92 -9.25
N VAL A 378 -9.86 -11.21 -9.73
CA VAL A 378 -10.03 -10.85 -11.14
C VAL A 378 -8.86 -9.99 -11.61
N ALA A 379 -8.53 -8.93 -10.87
CA ALA A 379 -7.41 -8.06 -11.18
C ALA A 379 -6.08 -8.83 -11.12
N GLY A 380 -5.88 -9.65 -10.08
CA GLY A 380 -4.71 -10.50 -9.92
C GLY A 380 -4.53 -11.46 -11.09
N LEU A 381 -5.57 -12.20 -11.49
CA LEU A 381 -5.52 -13.13 -12.62
C LEU A 381 -5.17 -12.41 -13.93
N ALA A 382 -5.86 -11.28 -14.20
CA ALA A 382 -5.63 -10.51 -15.41
C ALA A 382 -4.19 -9.99 -15.51
N LEU A 383 -3.61 -9.57 -14.38
CA LEU A 383 -2.23 -9.11 -14.31
C LEU A 383 -1.22 -10.24 -14.47
N LEU A 384 -1.45 -11.35 -13.77
CA LEU A 384 -0.53 -12.47 -13.67
C LEU A 384 -0.42 -13.31 -14.95
N LEU A 385 -1.49 -13.37 -15.75
CA LEU A 385 -1.51 -14.13 -17.01
C LEU A 385 -1.09 -13.29 -18.22
N SER A 386 -0.87 -12.00 -17.98
CA SER A 386 -0.40 -11.03 -18.95
C SER A 386 1.12 -10.75 -18.83
N LEU A 387 1.77 -11.41 -17.85
CA LEU A 387 3.22 -11.50 -17.57
C LEU A 387 3.70 -12.93 -17.77
#